data_AF-A0A957HRG9-F1
#
_entry.id   AF-A0A957HRG9-F1
#
_cell.length_a   1.000
_cell.length_b   1.000
_cell.length_c   1.000
_cell.angle_alpha   90.00
_cell.angle_beta   90.00
_cell.angle_gamma   90.00
#
_symmetry.space_group_name_H-M   'P 1'
#
loop_
_entity.id
_entity.type
_entity.pdbx_description
1 polymer ?
#
loop_
_entity_poly.entity_id
_entity_poly.type
_entity_poly.pdbx_seq_one_letter_code
_entity_poly.pdbx_strand_id
1 'polypeptide(L)'
;MVHILFPSLLYSIGLIPILFNRNKQISPAFFGWTAFAWGSLLWVVAFIFCLYLSIPYTLINIMTLIVIMLAIAGILLRGSTQLPGRNELKKIWPAATLFFFTMAMAHLFDLGRASPDSLMQLLLANELTAVQIAERTLAEFGYWGPMLAALHAPAAWFGYAYVTTLQAAFSITMIGSLGYFSYRGLMQRKMLPAQARLVAILVAVFLLTVPFVNFQFYYIHNNIVAAMYLLIGVGALWLGLTNKSRTYHRISILAFLGFSLTRTESILFAVVILAIALSSDRFPDRDWLIVLLPFTLFLAGWQLWLFFVARPATHILTPERILILLGVTISFYLTIVVKGIPLLNRLLIRHLHQIMILVFVLATIIMLFVDPEHVFLSIKFLFLNLLTEGWSWWGIVWWIVVAWLLSFPYASSIPQERLFAFGIVGYFMLLMVVGFAHGPGHLGWSSSPNRMYLHILPVIFLYLTLKTAPLMMSNGWVSRKTPAVNQ
;
A
#
# COMPACT_ATOMS: atom_id res chain seq x y z
N MET A 1 -13.83 -14.83 -22.05
CA MET A 1 -13.50 -15.52 -20.78
C MET A 1 -12.02 -15.47 -20.41
N VAL A 2 -11.07 -15.53 -21.36
CA VAL A 2 -9.63 -15.53 -21.07
C VAL A 2 -9.17 -14.31 -20.23
N HIS A 3 -9.74 -13.12 -20.47
CA HIS A 3 -9.42 -11.85 -19.80
C HIS A 3 -9.55 -11.84 -18.27
N ILE A 4 -10.31 -12.78 -17.68
CA ILE A 4 -10.60 -12.78 -16.24
C ILE A 4 -9.92 -13.93 -15.50
N LEU A 5 -9.37 -14.94 -16.20
CA LEU A 5 -8.89 -16.18 -15.57
C LEU A 5 -7.77 -15.92 -14.56
N PHE A 6 -6.73 -15.19 -14.98
CA PHE A 6 -5.59 -14.94 -14.11
C PHE A 6 -5.93 -14.05 -12.89
N PRO A 7 -6.63 -12.90 -13.05
CA PRO A 7 -7.10 -12.13 -11.88
C PRO A 7 -8.02 -12.94 -10.96
N SER A 8 -8.86 -13.82 -11.50
CA SER A 8 -9.73 -14.72 -10.72
C SER A 8 -8.93 -15.76 -9.93
N LEU A 9 -7.87 -16.31 -10.53
CA LEU A 9 -6.94 -17.21 -9.85
C LEU A 9 -6.27 -16.49 -8.67
N LEU A 10 -5.72 -15.29 -8.90
CA LEU A 10 -5.12 -14.48 -7.83
C LEU A 10 -6.12 -14.17 -6.72
N TYR A 11 -7.34 -13.72 -7.06
CA TYR A 11 -8.39 -13.47 -6.07
C TYR A 11 -8.70 -14.74 -5.25
N SER A 12 -8.79 -15.90 -5.90
CA SER A 12 -9.08 -17.18 -5.23
C SER A 12 -7.95 -17.61 -4.29
N ILE A 13 -6.69 -17.53 -4.74
CA ILE A 13 -5.51 -17.81 -3.91
C ILE A 13 -5.49 -16.87 -2.69
N GLY A 14 -5.78 -15.59 -2.91
CA GLY A 14 -5.78 -14.59 -1.86
C GLY A 14 -6.93 -14.67 -0.86
N LEU A 15 -7.95 -15.50 -1.11
CA LEU A 15 -8.97 -15.84 -0.11
C LEU A 15 -8.50 -16.93 0.85
N ILE A 16 -7.56 -17.80 0.47
CA ILE A 16 -7.06 -18.91 1.30
C ILE A 16 -6.63 -18.48 2.71
N PRO A 17 -5.98 -17.31 2.92
CA PRO A 17 -5.65 -16.80 4.25
C PRO A 17 -6.83 -16.71 5.24
N ILE A 18 -8.08 -16.65 4.76
CA ILE A 18 -9.27 -16.69 5.63
C ILE A 18 -9.32 -17.96 6.49
N LEU A 19 -8.80 -19.08 5.98
CA LEU A 19 -8.76 -20.37 6.67
C LEU A 19 -7.85 -20.33 7.91
N PHE A 20 -6.90 -19.38 7.93
CA PHE A 20 -5.97 -19.19 9.05
C PHE A 20 -6.41 -18.08 10.02
N ASN A 21 -7.58 -17.47 9.82
CA ASN A 21 -8.13 -16.42 10.68
C ASN A 21 -8.68 -16.98 12.00
N ARG A 22 -7.78 -17.36 12.90
CA ARG A 22 -8.11 -17.90 14.22
C ARG A 22 -9.02 -16.97 15.01
N ASN A 23 -9.99 -17.54 15.72
CA ASN A 23 -10.94 -16.84 16.59
C ASN A 23 -11.74 -15.71 15.90
N LYS A 24 -11.81 -15.70 14.57
CA LYS A 24 -12.54 -14.69 13.79
C LYS A 24 -12.14 -13.25 14.15
N GLN A 25 -10.85 -13.04 14.44
CA GLN A 25 -10.33 -11.72 14.81
C GLN A 25 -10.50 -10.69 13.68
N ILE A 26 -10.52 -11.17 12.44
CA ILE A 26 -10.70 -10.36 11.25
C ILE A 26 -12.02 -10.69 10.58
N SER A 27 -12.73 -9.67 10.10
CA SER A 27 -13.99 -9.88 9.38
C SER A 27 -13.73 -10.58 8.05
N PRO A 28 -14.51 -11.60 7.65
CA PRO A 28 -14.44 -12.17 6.30
C PRO A 28 -14.56 -11.12 5.19
N ALA A 29 -15.32 -10.04 5.42
CA ALA A 29 -15.42 -8.94 4.46
C ALA A 29 -14.05 -8.29 4.17
N PHE A 30 -13.14 -8.23 5.15
CA PHE A 30 -11.79 -7.73 4.92
C PHE A 30 -11.05 -8.60 3.90
N PHE A 31 -11.09 -9.93 4.08
CA PHE A 31 -10.49 -10.86 3.13
C PHE A 31 -11.14 -10.75 1.76
N GLY A 32 -12.46 -10.58 1.67
CA GLY A 32 -13.13 -10.34 0.39
C GLY A 32 -12.64 -9.09 -0.34
N TRP A 33 -12.47 -7.97 0.36
CA TRP A 33 -12.00 -6.71 -0.25
C TRP A 33 -10.50 -6.66 -0.51
N THR A 34 -9.70 -7.54 0.11
CA THR A 34 -8.23 -7.55 0.00
C THR A 34 -7.67 -8.82 -0.65
N ALA A 35 -8.53 -9.77 -1.04
CA ALA A 35 -8.10 -11.07 -1.56
C ALA A 35 -7.12 -10.92 -2.73
N PHE A 36 -7.46 -10.10 -3.71
CA PHE A 36 -6.57 -9.88 -4.86
C PHE A 36 -5.18 -9.38 -4.46
N ALA A 37 -5.06 -8.52 -3.44
CA ALA A 37 -3.78 -8.03 -2.92
C ALA A 37 -2.94 -9.17 -2.30
N TRP A 38 -3.56 -10.13 -1.63
CA TRP A 38 -2.83 -11.28 -1.06
C TRP A 38 -2.42 -12.28 -2.12
N GLY A 39 -3.30 -12.55 -3.09
CA GLY A 39 -2.98 -13.43 -4.22
C GLY A 39 -1.82 -12.91 -5.05
N SER A 40 -1.86 -11.61 -5.41
CA SER A 40 -0.78 -10.94 -6.13
C SER A 40 0.53 -10.95 -5.33
N LEU A 41 0.49 -10.67 -4.02
CA LEU A 41 1.68 -10.72 -3.19
C LEU A 41 2.31 -12.13 -3.15
N LEU A 42 1.51 -13.18 -2.93
CA LEU A 42 1.98 -14.56 -2.92
C LEU A 42 2.61 -14.96 -4.26
N TRP A 43 2.00 -14.52 -5.37
CA TRP A 43 2.52 -14.75 -6.71
C TRP A 43 3.90 -14.10 -6.89
N VAL A 44 4.04 -12.83 -6.53
CA VAL A 44 5.31 -12.10 -6.68
C VAL A 44 6.39 -12.62 -5.74
N VAL A 45 6.03 -13.01 -4.52
CA VAL A 45 6.98 -13.66 -3.60
C VAL A 45 7.46 -14.98 -4.18
N ALA A 46 6.56 -15.83 -4.70
CA ALA A 46 6.94 -17.08 -5.39
C ALA A 46 7.86 -16.82 -6.59
N PHE A 47 7.59 -15.78 -7.38
CA PHE A 47 8.46 -15.34 -8.47
C PHE A 47 9.86 -14.97 -7.98
N ILE A 48 9.98 -14.16 -6.93
CA ILE A 48 11.28 -13.77 -6.36
C ILE A 48 12.05 -15.00 -5.85
N PHE A 49 11.36 -15.97 -5.23
CA PHE A 49 11.99 -17.23 -4.85
C PHE A 49 12.49 -18.04 -6.04
N CYS A 50 11.73 -18.10 -7.15
CA CYS A 50 12.23 -18.71 -8.38
C CYS A 50 13.50 -18.02 -8.86
N LEU A 51 13.56 -16.69 -8.85
CA LEU A 51 14.76 -15.93 -9.23
C LEU A 51 15.96 -16.27 -8.34
N TYR A 52 15.80 -16.24 -7.02
CA TYR A 52 16.90 -16.54 -6.09
C TYR A 52 17.45 -17.95 -6.24
N LEU A 53 16.59 -18.92 -6.50
CA LEU A 53 16.95 -20.32 -6.63
C LEU A 53 17.29 -20.71 -8.07
N SER A 54 17.29 -19.73 -9.00
CA SER A 54 17.46 -19.95 -10.44
C SER A 54 16.51 -21.04 -11.00
N ILE A 55 15.31 -21.14 -10.42
CA ILE A 55 14.26 -22.04 -10.89
C ILE A 55 13.55 -21.35 -12.07
N PRO A 56 13.37 -22.03 -13.21
CA PRO A 56 12.67 -21.45 -14.36
C PRO A 56 11.28 -20.93 -13.99
N TYR A 57 10.96 -19.71 -14.44
CA TYR A 57 9.65 -19.12 -14.21
C TYR A 57 8.60 -19.80 -15.11
N THR A 58 7.97 -20.84 -14.57
CA THR A 58 6.90 -21.59 -15.23
C THR A 58 5.65 -21.61 -14.34
N LEU A 59 4.48 -21.79 -14.93
CA LEU A 59 3.22 -21.88 -14.18
C LEU A 59 3.27 -22.98 -13.11
N ILE A 60 3.83 -24.15 -13.46
CA ILE A 60 3.95 -25.29 -12.54
C ILE A 60 4.81 -24.91 -11.32
N ASN A 61 6.01 -24.36 -11.56
CA ASN A 61 6.93 -24.01 -10.48
C ASN A 61 6.31 -22.96 -9.53
N ILE A 62 5.66 -21.94 -10.07
CA ILE A 62 4.99 -20.92 -9.26
C ILE A 62 3.84 -21.50 -8.44
N MET A 63 2.98 -22.31 -9.06
CA MET A 63 1.87 -22.94 -8.34
C MET A 63 2.38 -23.89 -7.26
N THR A 64 3.43 -24.67 -7.51
CA THR A 64 4.08 -25.53 -6.51
C THR A 64 4.62 -24.72 -5.35
N LEU A 65 5.33 -23.61 -5.61
CA LEU A 65 5.83 -22.74 -4.55
C LEU A 65 4.70 -22.10 -3.74
N ILE A 66 3.63 -21.64 -4.38
CA ILE A 66 2.46 -21.09 -3.68
C ILE A 66 1.83 -22.17 -2.78
N VAL A 67 1.67 -23.39 -3.26
CA VAL A 67 1.15 -24.52 -2.46
C VAL A 67 2.06 -24.81 -1.26
N ILE A 68 3.38 -24.84 -1.46
CA ILE A 68 4.36 -25.03 -0.37
C ILE A 68 4.25 -23.89 0.66
N MET A 69 4.20 -22.63 0.21
CA MET A 69 4.05 -21.48 1.10
C MET A 69 2.76 -21.54 1.92
N LEU A 70 1.65 -21.91 1.30
CA LEU A 70 0.36 -22.07 1.97
C LEU A 70 0.37 -23.25 2.95
N ALA A 71 1.04 -24.36 2.61
CA ALA A 71 1.22 -25.50 3.50
C ALA A 71 2.06 -25.13 4.72
N ILE A 72 3.19 -24.45 4.52
CA ILE A 72 4.03 -23.92 5.61
C ILE A 72 3.23 -22.95 6.48
N ALA A 73 2.50 -22.01 5.87
CA ALA A 73 1.63 -21.10 6.61
C ALA A 73 0.58 -21.85 7.42
N GLY A 74 -0.03 -22.90 6.87
CA GLY A 74 -0.98 -23.76 7.59
C GLY A 74 -0.36 -24.49 8.77
N ILE A 75 0.89 -24.98 8.64
CA ILE A 75 1.63 -25.63 9.73
C ILE A 75 2.02 -24.62 10.80
N LEU A 76 2.56 -23.45 10.43
CA LEU A 76 2.95 -22.41 11.38
C LEU A 76 1.74 -21.78 12.08
N LEU A 77 0.60 -21.74 11.40
CA LEU A 77 -0.66 -21.23 11.91
C LEU A 77 -1.57 -22.35 12.45
N ARG A 78 -1.03 -23.53 12.77
CA ARG A 78 -1.75 -24.66 13.38
C ARG A 78 -2.38 -24.33 14.73
N GLY A 79 -3.68 -24.15 14.72
CA GLY A 79 -4.59 -23.92 15.85
C GLY A 79 -6.00 -24.23 15.38
N SER A 80 -7.01 -24.23 16.26
CA SER A 80 -8.40 -24.58 15.90
C SER A 80 -8.89 -23.75 14.69
N THR A 81 -8.78 -24.34 13.50
CA THR A 81 -9.25 -23.77 12.23
C THR A 81 -10.75 -24.06 12.16
N GLN A 82 -11.54 -23.27 12.87
CA GLN A 82 -12.97 -23.27 12.62
C GLN A 82 -13.20 -22.64 11.25
N LEU A 83 -13.63 -23.47 10.28
CA LEU A 83 -14.02 -22.99 8.98
C LEU A 83 -15.08 -21.87 9.12
N PRO A 84 -15.01 -20.81 8.30
CA PRO A 84 -16.03 -19.78 8.31
C PRO A 84 -17.40 -20.41 7.99
N GLY A 85 -18.37 -20.23 8.88
CA GLY A 85 -19.73 -20.70 8.63
C GLY A 85 -20.36 -20.00 7.43
N ARG A 86 -21.44 -20.58 6.88
CA ARG A 86 -22.14 -20.05 5.68
C ARG A 86 -22.49 -18.56 5.78
N ASN A 87 -22.89 -18.08 6.96
CA ASN A 87 -23.22 -16.67 7.19
C ASN A 87 -21.99 -15.74 7.20
N GLU A 88 -20.81 -16.26 7.58
CA GLU A 88 -19.56 -15.52 7.51
C GLU A 88 -19.07 -15.39 6.07
N LEU A 89 -19.16 -16.48 5.29
CA LEU A 89 -18.86 -16.47 3.85
C LEU A 89 -19.78 -15.51 3.08
N LYS A 90 -21.03 -15.32 3.53
CA LYS A 90 -21.94 -14.35 2.91
C LYS A 90 -21.40 -12.92 2.89
N LYS A 91 -20.51 -12.57 3.83
CA LYS A 91 -19.90 -11.23 3.91
C LYS A 91 -18.83 -11.00 2.83
N ILE A 92 -18.38 -12.04 2.14
CA ILE A 92 -17.41 -11.98 1.04
C ILE A 92 -18.11 -11.67 -0.29
N TRP A 93 -19.35 -12.15 -0.48
CA TRP A 93 -20.08 -12.03 -1.74
C TRP A 93 -20.13 -10.61 -2.31
N PRO A 94 -20.41 -9.53 -1.55
CA PRO A 94 -20.43 -8.20 -2.14
C PRO A 94 -19.09 -7.80 -2.78
N ALA A 95 -17.98 -8.15 -2.12
CA ALA A 95 -16.64 -7.87 -2.63
C ALA A 95 -16.31 -8.73 -3.85
N ALA A 96 -16.62 -10.03 -3.80
CA ALA A 96 -16.40 -10.96 -4.91
C ALA A 96 -17.25 -10.58 -6.14
N THR A 97 -18.54 -10.33 -5.95
CA THR A 97 -19.46 -9.91 -7.02
C THR A 97 -18.97 -8.62 -7.67
N LEU A 98 -18.62 -7.60 -6.88
CA LEU A 98 -18.12 -6.35 -7.44
C LEU A 98 -16.79 -6.55 -8.17
N PHE A 99 -15.86 -7.34 -7.61
CA PHE A 99 -14.59 -7.67 -8.24
C PHE A 99 -14.80 -8.34 -9.60
N PHE A 100 -15.57 -9.44 -9.66
CA PHE A 100 -15.81 -10.16 -10.91
C PHE A 100 -16.62 -9.34 -11.92
N PHE A 101 -17.57 -8.54 -11.46
CA PHE A 101 -18.29 -7.59 -12.32
C PHE A 101 -17.33 -6.55 -12.93
N THR A 102 -16.45 -5.94 -12.12
CA THR A 102 -15.44 -5.02 -12.62
C THR A 102 -14.51 -5.70 -13.62
N MET A 103 -14.06 -6.94 -13.38
CA MET A 103 -13.24 -7.68 -14.34
C MET A 103 -13.99 -7.96 -15.65
N ALA A 104 -15.26 -8.31 -15.55
CA ALA A 104 -16.13 -8.52 -16.69
C ALA A 104 -16.45 -7.22 -17.44
N MET A 105 -16.35 -6.04 -16.83
CA MET A 105 -16.54 -4.77 -17.54
C MET A 105 -15.22 -4.20 -18.07
N ALA A 106 -14.12 -4.35 -17.33
CA ALA A 106 -12.82 -3.76 -17.67
C ALA A 106 -12.27 -4.24 -19.02
N HIS A 107 -12.59 -5.47 -19.43
CA HIS A 107 -12.16 -5.97 -20.75
C HIS A 107 -12.76 -5.21 -21.94
N LEU A 108 -13.83 -4.44 -21.74
CA LEU A 108 -14.43 -3.58 -22.77
C LEU A 108 -13.63 -2.30 -23.00
N PHE A 109 -12.67 -1.98 -22.10
CA PHE A 109 -11.89 -0.75 -22.12
C PHE A 109 -10.38 -1.08 -22.11
N ASP A 110 -9.76 -1.19 -23.29
CA ASP A 110 -8.29 -1.37 -23.42
C ASP A 110 -7.59 -0.02 -23.61
N LEU A 111 -7.32 0.68 -22.51
CA LEU A 111 -6.54 1.92 -22.51
C LEU A 111 -5.11 1.74 -21.95
N GLY A 112 -4.74 0.51 -21.56
CA GLY A 112 -3.52 0.27 -20.78
C GLY A 112 -2.22 0.35 -21.58
N ARG A 113 -2.30 0.26 -22.91
CA ARG A 113 -1.14 0.22 -23.83
C ARG A 113 -0.61 1.59 -24.25
N ALA A 114 -1.17 2.68 -23.75
CA ALA A 114 -0.96 4.01 -24.31
C ALA A 114 0.31 4.76 -23.84
N SER A 115 1.28 4.12 -23.18
CA SER A 115 2.49 4.83 -22.71
C SER A 115 3.80 4.06 -22.78
N PRO A 116 4.95 4.76 -22.86
CA PRO A 116 6.28 4.15 -22.78
C PRO A 116 6.50 3.33 -21.50
N ASP A 117 6.06 3.82 -20.33
CA ASP A 117 6.20 3.11 -19.06
C ASP A 117 5.41 1.79 -19.07
N SER A 118 4.16 1.83 -19.57
CA SER A 118 3.33 0.64 -19.74
C SER A 118 4.02 -0.38 -20.65
N LEU A 119 4.56 0.09 -21.79
CA LEU A 119 5.23 -0.76 -22.75
C LEU A 119 6.48 -1.41 -22.13
N MET A 120 7.28 -0.63 -21.40
CA MET A 120 8.48 -1.14 -20.73
C MET A 120 8.13 -2.24 -19.73
N GLN A 121 7.10 -2.04 -18.90
CA GLN A 121 6.63 -3.07 -17.96
C GLN A 121 6.23 -4.37 -18.65
N LEU A 122 5.57 -4.27 -19.81
CA LEU A 122 5.15 -5.44 -20.59
C LEU A 122 6.31 -6.13 -21.31
N LEU A 123 7.30 -5.37 -21.78
CA LEU A 123 8.52 -5.92 -22.37
C LEU A 123 9.32 -6.67 -21.31
N LEU A 124 9.52 -6.07 -20.12
CA LEU A 124 10.16 -6.72 -18.99
C LEU A 124 9.44 -8.02 -18.63
N ALA A 125 8.11 -7.97 -18.48
CA ALA A 125 7.29 -9.13 -18.19
C ALA A 125 7.47 -10.28 -19.20
N ASN A 126 7.57 -9.96 -20.49
CA ASN A 126 7.77 -10.97 -21.53
C ASN A 126 9.13 -11.70 -21.39
N GLU A 127 10.19 -10.94 -21.09
CA GLU A 127 11.54 -11.47 -20.92
C GLU A 127 11.67 -12.38 -19.68
N LEU A 128 10.81 -12.23 -18.66
CA LEU A 128 10.84 -13.08 -17.45
C LEU A 128 10.46 -14.53 -17.69
N THR A 129 9.79 -14.85 -18.80
CA THR A 129 9.42 -16.23 -19.15
C THR A 129 10.47 -16.92 -20.01
N ALA A 130 11.53 -16.22 -20.40
CA ALA A 130 12.63 -16.79 -21.17
C ALA A 130 13.42 -17.79 -20.31
N VAL A 131 14.05 -18.77 -20.98
CA VAL A 131 14.90 -19.79 -20.33
C VAL A 131 16.07 -19.14 -19.58
N GLN A 132 16.60 -18.04 -20.11
CA GLN A 132 17.60 -17.20 -19.47
C GLN A 132 17.11 -15.75 -19.50
N ILE A 133 17.03 -15.12 -18.33
CA ILE A 133 16.66 -13.72 -18.21
C ILE A 133 17.92 -12.89 -18.45
N ALA A 134 17.85 -11.94 -19.38
CA ALA A 134 18.99 -11.08 -19.69
C ALA A 134 19.36 -10.20 -18.49
N GLU A 135 20.65 -9.96 -18.28
CA GLU A 135 21.15 -9.13 -17.16
C GLU A 135 20.53 -7.73 -17.16
N ARG A 136 20.30 -7.15 -18.36
CA ARG A 136 19.62 -5.86 -18.52
C ARG A 136 18.21 -5.87 -17.90
N THR A 137 17.46 -6.95 -18.07
CA THR A 137 16.08 -7.11 -17.56
C THR A 137 16.10 -7.17 -16.04
N LEU A 138 17.09 -7.86 -15.47
CA LEU A 138 17.26 -7.96 -14.04
C LEU A 138 17.66 -6.61 -13.42
N ALA A 139 18.48 -5.83 -14.13
CA ALA A 139 18.85 -4.48 -13.69
C ALA A 139 17.66 -3.52 -13.64
N GLU A 140 16.70 -3.64 -14.56
CA GLU A 140 15.48 -2.82 -14.61
C GLU A 140 14.58 -2.99 -13.37
N PHE A 141 14.73 -4.08 -12.60
CA PHE A 141 14.08 -4.19 -11.29
C PHE A 141 14.58 -3.14 -10.27
N GLY A 142 15.77 -2.59 -10.48
CA GLY A 142 16.27 -1.45 -9.72
C GLY A 142 15.45 -0.16 -9.93
N TYR A 143 14.80 -0.03 -11.09
CA TYR A 143 13.92 1.08 -11.40
C TYR A 143 12.46 0.76 -11.02
N TRP A 144 11.95 -0.36 -11.49
CA TRP A 144 10.51 -0.63 -11.51
C TRP A 144 10.01 -1.49 -10.34
N GLY A 145 10.91 -2.14 -9.60
CA GLY A 145 10.52 -3.21 -8.68
C GLY A 145 9.95 -4.44 -9.40
N PRO A 146 9.85 -5.60 -8.71
CA PRO A 146 9.44 -6.85 -9.35
C PRO A 146 7.92 -7.01 -9.51
N MET A 147 7.10 -6.24 -8.79
CA MET A 147 5.66 -6.52 -8.64
C MET A 147 4.89 -6.59 -9.96
N LEU A 148 4.89 -5.53 -10.77
CA LEU A 148 4.08 -5.52 -11.99
C LEU A 148 4.60 -6.45 -13.08
N ALA A 149 5.91 -6.44 -13.33
CA ALA A 149 6.50 -7.32 -14.33
C ALA A 149 6.18 -8.81 -14.03
N ALA A 150 6.31 -9.24 -12.78
CA ALA A 150 5.98 -10.60 -12.36
C ALA A 150 4.49 -10.96 -12.55
N LEU A 151 3.57 -10.00 -12.40
CA LEU A 151 2.13 -10.24 -12.58
C LEU A 151 1.67 -10.15 -14.05
N HIS A 152 2.45 -9.50 -14.91
CA HIS A 152 2.20 -9.47 -16.35
C HIS A 152 2.89 -10.61 -17.10
N ALA A 153 3.94 -11.19 -16.56
CA ALA A 153 4.67 -12.30 -17.18
C ALA A 153 3.80 -13.56 -17.47
N PRO A 154 2.76 -13.88 -16.67
CA PRO A 154 1.82 -14.97 -16.98
C PRO A 154 1.01 -14.76 -18.26
N ALA A 155 1.13 -13.63 -18.97
CA ALA A 155 0.59 -13.44 -20.32
C ALA A 155 1.08 -14.51 -21.30
N ALA A 156 2.25 -15.11 -21.06
CA ALA A 156 2.73 -16.25 -21.84
C ALA A 156 1.84 -17.51 -21.70
N TRP A 157 1.10 -17.66 -20.60
CA TRP A 157 0.29 -18.85 -20.30
C TRP A 157 -1.22 -18.57 -20.39
N PHE A 158 -1.64 -17.37 -19.98
CA PHE A 158 -3.04 -16.96 -19.95
C PHE A 158 -3.41 -16.00 -21.09
N GLY A 159 -2.45 -15.61 -21.95
CA GLY A 159 -2.62 -14.64 -23.02
C GLY A 159 -2.63 -13.18 -22.53
N TYR A 160 -2.34 -12.25 -23.45
CA TYR A 160 -2.30 -10.80 -23.15
C TYR A 160 -3.67 -10.18 -22.82
N ALA A 161 -4.74 -10.94 -23.01
CA ALA A 161 -6.11 -10.53 -22.77
C ALA A 161 -6.36 -9.99 -21.34
N TYR A 162 -5.71 -10.55 -20.31
CA TYR A 162 -5.94 -10.12 -18.92
C TYR A 162 -5.10 -8.90 -18.50
N VAL A 163 -4.11 -8.50 -19.31
CA VAL A 163 -3.13 -7.46 -18.92
C VAL A 163 -3.82 -6.16 -18.51
N THR A 164 -4.88 -5.77 -19.22
CA THR A 164 -5.64 -4.55 -18.95
C THR A 164 -6.56 -4.67 -17.74
N THR A 165 -7.08 -5.87 -17.47
CA THR A 165 -7.97 -6.12 -16.33
C THR A 165 -7.23 -6.13 -15.00
N LEU A 166 -5.91 -6.36 -15.01
CA LEU A 166 -5.09 -6.36 -13.80
C LEU A 166 -5.09 -5.01 -13.06
N GLN A 167 -5.00 -3.88 -13.79
CA GLN A 167 -5.03 -2.55 -13.16
C GLN A 167 -6.40 -2.25 -12.54
N ALA A 168 -7.48 -2.61 -13.25
CA ALA A 168 -8.83 -2.52 -12.71
C ALA A 168 -9.01 -3.38 -11.44
N ALA A 169 -8.31 -4.52 -11.35
CA ALA A 169 -8.34 -5.41 -10.18
C ALA A 169 -7.67 -4.76 -8.96
N PHE A 170 -6.51 -4.12 -9.15
CA PHE A 170 -5.85 -3.33 -8.10
C PHE A 170 -6.71 -2.17 -7.64
N SER A 171 -7.25 -1.43 -8.61
CA SER A 171 -8.14 -0.30 -8.40
C SER A 171 -9.39 -0.64 -7.57
N ILE A 172 -10.13 -1.69 -7.93
CA ILE A 172 -11.34 -2.07 -7.19
C ILE A 172 -11.00 -2.60 -5.80
N THR A 173 -9.85 -3.27 -5.66
CA THR A 173 -9.32 -3.73 -4.36
C THR A 173 -8.96 -2.55 -3.47
N MET A 174 -8.34 -1.50 -4.01
CA MET A 174 -8.03 -0.25 -3.29
C MET A 174 -9.31 0.44 -2.82
N ILE A 175 -10.29 0.63 -3.71
CA ILE A 175 -11.58 1.27 -3.39
C ILE A 175 -12.35 0.47 -2.34
N GLY A 176 -12.44 -0.84 -2.55
CA GLY A 176 -13.10 -1.74 -1.62
C GLY A 176 -12.46 -1.71 -0.24
N SER A 177 -11.14 -1.67 -0.19
CA SER A 177 -10.37 -1.52 1.05
C SER A 177 -10.63 -0.17 1.72
N LEU A 178 -10.66 0.93 0.96
CA LEU A 178 -10.99 2.26 1.48
C LEU A 178 -12.39 2.27 2.09
N GLY A 179 -13.39 1.77 1.35
CA GLY A 179 -14.76 1.63 1.84
C GLY A 179 -14.83 0.77 3.10
N TYR A 180 -14.10 -0.35 3.15
CA TYR A 180 -14.03 -1.21 4.33
C TYR A 180 -13.45 -0.45 5.54
N PHE A 181 -12.28 0.17 5.43
CA PHE A 181 -11.65 0.87 6.55
C PHE A 181 -12.45 2.07 7.01
N SER A 182 -13.01 2.86 6.07
CA SER A 182 -13.91 3.98 6.37
C SER A 182 -15.14 3.48 7.14
N TYR A 183 -15.82 2.44 6.66
CA TYR A 183 -16.98 1.86 7.37
C TYR A 183 -16.59 1.41 8.78
N ARG A 184 -15.49 0.65 8.92
CA ARG A 184 -15.04 0.14 10.22
C ARG A 184 -14.71 1.25 11.19
N GLY A 185 -14.07 2.32 10.73
CA GLY A 185 -13.74 3.44 11.59
C GLY A 185 -14.93 4.31 11.95
N LEU A 186 -15.84 4.58 11.02
CA LEU A 186 -17.10 5.27 11.34
C LEU A 186 -17.92 4.49 12.38
N MET A 187 -17.95 3.15 12.29
CA MET A 187 -18.55 2.30 13.31
C MET A 187 -17.86 2.41 14.68
N GLN A 188 -16.52 2.48 14.73
CA GLN A 188 -15.78 2.74 15.98
C GLN A 188 -16.08 4.14 16.56
N ARG A 189 -16.47 5.09 15.71
CA ARG A 189 -16.95 6.42 16.10
C ARG A 189 -18.44 6.45 16.49
N LYS A 190 -19.08 5.28 16.63
CA LYS A 190 -20.49 5.11 17.01
C LYS A 190 -21.49 5.72 16.02
N MET A 191 -21.09 5.91 14.76
CA MET A 191 -22.02 6.31 13.71
C MET A 191 -23.02 5.17 13.43
N LEU A 192 -24.26 5.51 13.07
CA LEU A 192 -25.29 4.52 12.75
C LEU A 192 -24.84 3.66 11.55
N PRO A 193 -25.10 2.34 11.53
CA PRO A 193 -24.60 1.45 10.48
C PRO A 193 -24.97 1.86 9.05
N ALA A 194 -26.19 2.37 8.83
CA ALA A 194 -26.63 2.83 7.52
C ALA A 194 -25.87 4.08 7.05
N GLN A 195 -25.68 5.05 7.95
CA GLN A 195 -24.92 6.27 7.68
C GLN A 195 -23.44 5.95 7.43
N ALA A 196 -22.84 5.10 8.27
CA ALA A 196 -21.46 4.67 8.12
C ALA A 196 -21.22 3.98 6.76
N ARG A 197 -22.18 3.16 6.29
CA ARG A 197 -22.13 2.56 4.95
C ARG A 197 -22.24 3.60 3.85
N LEU A 198 -23.22 4.50 3.95
CA LEU A 198 -23.42 5.55 2.95
C LEU A 198 -22.17 6.42 2.81
N VAL A 199 -21.62 6.93 3.91
CA VAL A 199 -20.40 7.74 3.90
C VAL A 199 -19.21 6.94 3.35
N ALA A 200 -19.04 5.68 3.75
CA ALA A 200 -17.97 4.84 3.21
C ALA A 200 -18.09 4.63 1.68
N ILE A 201 -19.30 4.44 1.17
CA ILE A 201 -19.57 4.34 -0.27
C ILE A 201 -19.30 5.69 -0.96
N LEU A 202 -19.77 6.79 -0.39
CA LEU A 202 -19.55 8.13 -0.96
C LEU A 202 -18.08 8.48 -1.05
N VAL A 203 -17.27 8.18 -0.02
CA VAL A 203 -15.82 8.40 -0.04
C VAL A 203 -15.14 7.53 -1.11
N ALA A 204 -15.53 6.26 -1.20
CA ALA A 204 -15.03 5.32 -2.20
C ALA A 204 -15.37 5.76 -3.65
N VAL A 205 -16.61 6.21 -3.87
CA VAL A 205 -17.08 6.74 -5.17
C VAL A 205 -16.44 8.09 -5.47
N PHE A 206 -16.27 8.96 -4.48
CA PHE A 206 -15.62 10.25 -4.68
C PHE A 206 -14.19 10.09 -5.19
N LEU A 207 -13.44 9.11 -4.66
CA LEU A 207 -12.10 8.80 -5.15
C LEU A 207 -12.10 8.40 -6.65
N LEU A 208 -13.16 7.73 -7.14
CA LEU A 208 -13.31 7.40 -8.58
C LEU A 208 -13.54 8.62 -9.46
N THR A 209 -14.07 9.71 -8.90
CA THR A 209 -14.32 10.95 -9.66
C THR A 209 -13.05 11.79 -9.85
N VAL A 210 -11.95 11.45 -9.16
CA VAL A 210 -10.67 12.13 -9.35
C VAL A 210 -10.07 11.70 -10.70
N PRO A 211 -9.88 12.62 -11.67
CA PRO A 211 -9.50 12.23 -13.04
C PRO A 211 -8.19 11.43 -13.10
N PHE A 212 -7.21 11.79 -12.27
CA PHE A 212 -5.92 11.10 -12.19
C PHE A 212 -6.05 9.68 -11.65
N VAL A 213 -6.92 9.47 -10.66
CA VAL A 213 -7.23 8.12 -10.16
C VAL A 213 -7.87 7.31 -11.28
N ASN A 214 -8.86 7.87 -11.96
CA ASN A 214 -9.55 7.21 -13.07
C ASN A 214 -8.58 6.83 -14.21
N PHE A 215 -7.69 7.74 -14.60
CA PHE A 215 -6.62 7.43 -15.56
C PHE A 215 -5.77 6.24 -15.11
N GLN A 216 -5.40 6.21 -13.82
CA GLN A 216 -4.58 5.13 -13.24
C GLN A 216 -5.31 3.79 -13.11
N PHE A 217 -6.63 3.73 -13.37
CA PHE A 217 -7.37 2.45 -13.39
C PHE A 217 -7.01 1.58 -14.59
N TYR A 218 -6.58 2.21 -15.67
CA TYR A 218 -6.27 1.53 -16.91
C TYR A 218 -4.77 1.60 -17.21
N TYR A 219 -4.09 2.62 -16.69
CA TYR A 219 -2.67 2.84 -16.89
C TYR A 219 -1.80 1.77 -16.20
N ILE A 220 -1.01 1.02 -16.98
CA ILE A 220 -0.13 -0.04 -16.46
C ILE A 220 1.08 0.59 -15.78
N HIS A 221 0.98 0.84 -14.47
CA HIS A 221 2.07 1.41 -13.68
C HIS A 221 1.93 1.09 -12.19
N ASN A 222 3.05 1.10 -11.47
CA ASN A 222 3.13 0.73 -10.06
C ASN A 222 2.29 1.58 -9.08
N ASN A 223 1.73 2.72 -9.49
CA ASN A 223 1.21 3.71 -8.53
C ASN A 223 -0.09 3.26 -7.86
N ILE A 224 -1.01 2.68 -8.63
CA ILE A 224 -2.28 2.21 -8.07
C ILE A 224 -2.05 0.98 -7.18
N VAL A 225 -1.08 0.14 -7.55
CA VAL A 225 -0.64 -1.02 -6.77
C VAL A 225 -0.02 -0.55 -5.45
N ALA A 226 0.84 0.46 -5.51
CA ALA A 226 1.47 1.08 -4.35
C ALA A 226 0.42 1.73 -3.43
N ALA A 227 -0.53 2.48 -3.99
CA ALA A 227 -1.64 3.09 -3.26
C ALA A 227 -2.50 2.05 -2.54
N MET A 228 -2.83 0.94 -3.23
CA MET A 228 -3.58 -0.17 -2.65
C MET A 228 -2.86 -0.78 -1.44
N TYR A 229 -1.60 -1.20 -1.60
CA TYR A 229 -0.86 -1.82 -0.50
C TYR A 229 -0.58 -0.84 0.64
N LEU A 230 -0.28 0.43 0.34
CA LEU A 230 -0.08 1.45 1.37
C LEU A 230 -1.35 1.66 2.19
N LEU A 231 -2.51 1.77 1.53
CA LEU A 231 -3.81 1.87 2.20
C LEU A 231 -4.11 0.66 3.09
N ILE A 232 -3.91 -0.55 2.56
CA ILE A 232 -4.13 -1.79 3.34
C ILE A 232 -3.17 -1.84 4.52
N GLY A 233 -1.89 -1.49 4.31
CA GLY A 233 -0.86 -1.44 5.34
C GLY A 233 -1.21 -0.48 6.47
N VAL A 234 -1.50 0.79 6.14
CA VAL A 234 -1.84 1.83 7.13
C VAL A 234 -3.17 1.53 7.81
N GLY A 235 -4.21 1.15 7.05
CA GLY A 235 -5.53 0.84 7.60
C GLY A 235 -5.52 -0.36 8.55
N ALA A 236 -4.80 -1.44 8.18
CA ALA A 236 -4.60 -2.59 9.04
C ALA A 236 -3.75 -2.24 10.27
N LEU A 237 -2.69 -1.43 10.11
CA LEU A 237 -1.86 -0.99 11.24
C LEU A 237 -2.69 -0.21 12.25
N TRP A 238 -3.47 0.74 11.76
CA TRP A 238 -4.36 1.55 12.56
C TRP A 238 -5.39 0.71 13.34
N LEU A 239 -6.05 -0.24 12.68
CA LEU A 239 -6.96 -1.18 13.36
C LEU A 239 -6.22 -2.07 14.36
N GLY A 240 -5.00 -2.50 14.05
CA GLY A 240 -4.14 -3.27 14.94
C GLY A 240 -3.81 -2.49 16.22
N LEU A 241 -3.36 -1.25 16.09
CA LEU A 241 -3.02 -0.37 17.22
C LEU A 241 -4.25 0.03 18.05
N THR A 242 -5.39 0.24 17.39
CA THR A 242 -6.64 0.65 18.06
C THR A 242 -7.28 -0.51 18.80
N ASN A 243 -7.35 -1.69 18.18
CA ASN A 243 -7.99 -2.88 18.76
C ASN A 243 -7.01 -3.82 19.49
N LYS A 244 -5.73 -3.45 19.59
CA LYS A 244 -4.63 -4.29 20.11
C LYS A 244 -4.58 -5.68 19.45
N SER A 245 -4.88 -5.74 18.15
CA SER A 245 -4.95 -7.00 17.41
C SER A 245 -3.64 -7.32 16.72
N ARG A 246 -2.98 -8.39 17.17
CA ARG A 246 -1.76 -8.94 16.55
C ARG A 246 -1.97 -9.38 15.10
N THR A 247 -3.17 -9.84 14.75
CA THR A 247 -3.47 -10.33 13.40
C THR A 247 -3.51 -9.18 12.40
N TYR A 248 -4.15 -8.05 12.75
CA TYR A 248 -4.10 -6.85 11.91
C TYR A 248 -2.67 -6.28 11.78
N HIS A 249 -1.86 -6.37 12.84
CA HIS A 249 -0.46 -5.99 12.78
C HIS A 249 0.34 -6.84 11.78
N ARG A 250 0.19 -8.18 11.81
CA ARG A 250 0.83 -9.07 10.82
C ARG A 250 0.42 -8.75 9.39
N ILE A 251 -0.87 -8.51 9.18
CA ILE A 251 -1.41 -8.15 7.86
C ILE A 251 -0.85 -6.81 7.38
N SER A 252 -0.70 -5.85 8.29
CA SER A 252 -0.07 -4.57 7.97
C SER A 252 1.35 -4.75 7.46
N ILE A 253 2.17 -5.56 8.15
CA ILE A 253 3.55 -5.84 7.70
C ILE A 253 3.59 -6.55 6.35
N LEU A 254 2.68 -7.50 6.10
CA LEU A 254 2.56 -8.14 4.78
C LEU A 254 2.15 -7.15 3.68
N ALA A 255 1.25 -6.21 3.97
CA ALA A 255 0.90 -5.16 3.03
C ALA A 255 2.08 -4.19 2.78
N PHE A 256 2.85 -3.84 3.81
CA PHE A 256 4.06 -3.05 3.63
C PHE A 256 5.15 -3.79 2.85
N LEU A 257 5.23 -5.12 2.96
CA LEU A 257 6.07 -5.94 2.08
C LEU A 257 5.62 -5.77 0.63
N GLY A 258 4.33 -5.94 0.35
CA GLY A 258 3.77 -5.72 -0.99
C GLY A 258 4.04 -4.32 -1.52
N PHE A 259 3.83 -3.29 -0.70
CA PHE A 259 4.15 -1.90 -1.04
C PHE A 259 5.64 -1.72 -1.36
N SER A 260 6.55 -2.29 -0.55
CA SER A 260 8.00 -2.21 -0.76
C SER A 260 8.49 -2.93 -2.03
N LEU A 261 7.69 -3.85 -2.58
CA LEU A 261 7.98 -4.56 -3.83
C LEU A 261 7.41 -3.85 -5.06
N THR A 262 6.60 -2.80 -4.88
CA THR A 262 6.05 -2.02 -6.01
C THR A 262 7.06 -1.09 -6.64
N ARG A 263 8.00 -0.57 -5.86
CA ARG A 263 9.08 0.33 -6.28
C ARG A 263 10.25 0.21 -5.30
N THR A 264 11.43 0.59 -5.73
CA THR A 264 12.64 0.47 -4.91
C THR A 264 12.68 1.46 -3.76
N GLU A 265 12.14 2.67 -3.93
CA GLU A 265 12.09 3.68 -2.87
C GLU A 265 10.96 3.44 -1.85
N SER A 266 9.94 2.64 -2.21
CA SER A 266 8.76 2.37 -1.36
C SER A 266 9.13 1.82 0.02
N ILE A 267 10.28 1.14 0.15
CA ILE A 267 10.75 0.65 1.44
C ILE A 267 11.02 1.78 2.46
N LEU A 268 11.51 2.94 2.00
CA LEU A 268 11.76 4.09 2.86
C LEU A 268 10.45 4.60 3.45
N PHE A 269 9.41 4.71 2.62
CA PHE A 269 8.08 5.14 3.05
C PHE A 269 7.43 4.13 4.00
N ALA A 270 7.60 2.82 3.75
CA ALA A 270 7.14 1.78 4.67
C ALA A 270 7.82 1.90 6.04
N VAL A 271 9.15 2.02 6.07
CA VAL A 271 9.95 2.17 7.30
C VAL A 271 9.52 3.41 8.06
N VAL A 272 9.25 4.53 7.38
CA VAL A 272 8.79 5.77 8.03
C VAL A 272 7.50 5.54 8.81
N ILE A 273 6.51 4.94 8.18
CA ILE A 273 5.20 4.71 8.79
C ILE A 273 5.31 3.68 9.93
N LEU A 274 6.10 2.62 9.74
CA LEU A 274 6.33 1.60 10.75
C LEU A 274 7.10 2.15 11.96
N ALA A 275 8.07 3.04 11.77
CA ALA A 275 8.78 3.73 12.83
C ALA A 275 7.86 4.64 13.66
N ILE A 276 6.94 5.36 13.00
CA ILE A 276 5.92 6.14 13.69
C ILE A 276 5.02 5.22 14.55
N ALA A 277 4.60 4.08 14.00
CA ALA A 277 3.80 3.12 14.75
C ALA A 277 4.56 2.48 15.92
N LEU A 278 5.86 2.22 15.77
CA LEU A 278 6.73 1.70 16.84
C LEU A 278 6.74 2.64 18.06
N SER A 279 6.70 3.95 17.84
CA SER A 279 6.66 4.97 18.90
C SER A 279 5.37 5.00 19.73
N SER A 280 4.34 4.23 19.35
CA SER A 280 3.06 4.21 20.06
C SER A 280 3.02 3.28 21.29
N ASP A 281 4.03 2.42 21.47
CA ASP A 281 4.15 1.44 22.56
C ASP A 281 2.91 0.55 22.80
N ARG A 282 2.12 0.30 21.74
CA ARG A 282 0.88 -0.50 21.85
C ARG A 282 1.08 -2.01 21.77
N PHE A 283 2.18 -2.47 21.17
CA PHE A 283 2.51 -3.87 21.07
C PHE A 283 3.78 -4.20 21.87
N PRO A 284 3.83 -5.39 22.51
CA PRO A 284 5.05 -5.93 23.09
C PRO A 284 6.20 -6.01 22.08
N ASP A 285 7.43 -5.77 22.51
CA ASP A 285 8.60 -5.73 21.62
C ASP A 285 8.85 -7.07 20.93
N ARG A 286 8.57 -8.18 21.63
CA ARG A 286 8.61 -9.52 21.04
C ARG A 286 7.66 -9.67 19.84
N ASP A 287 6.49 -9.05 19.88
CA ASP A 287 5.53 -9.10 18.77
C ASP A 287 6.05 -8.29 17.58
N TRP A 288 6.66 -7.13 17.82
CA TRP A 288 7.32 -6.36 16.76
C TRP A 288 8.48 -7.15 16.11
N LEU A 289 9.37 -7.74 16.91
CA LEU A 289 10.52 -8.49 16.42
C LEU A 289 10.10 -9.69 15.55
N ILE A 290 9.14 -10.50 16.04
CA ILE A 290 8.71 -11.71 15.33
C ILE A 290 8.01 -11.35 14.00
N VAL A 291 7.20 -10.29 14.01
CA VAL A 291 6.43 -9.91 12.82
C VAL A 291 7.28 -9.18 11.79
N LEU A 292 8.21 -8.33 12.22
CA LEU A 292 9.09 -7.58 11.32
C LEU A 292 10.30 -8.39 10.82
N LEU A 293 10.76 -9.42 11.55
CA LEU A 293 11.91 -10.21 11.11
C LEU A 293 11.73 -10.80 9.70
N PRO A 294 10.62 -11.48 9.34
CA PRO A 294 10.42 -11.96 7.97
C PRO A 294 10.41 -10.84 6.93
N PHE A 295 9.82 -9.69 7.26
CA PHE A 295 9.80 -8.51 6.38
C PHE A 295 11.21 -7.97 6.12
N THR A 296 11.99 -7.77 7.18
CA THR A 296 13.37 -7.27 7.10
C THR A 296 14.26 -8.25 6.36
N LEU A 297 14.21 -9.55 6.69
CA LEU A 297 15.04 -10.57 6.03
C LEU A 297 14.74 -10.67 4.54
N PHE A 298 13.45 -10.65 4.17
CA PHE A 298 13.05 -10.75 2.77
C PHE A 298 13.54 -9.53 1.97
N LEU A 299 13.33 -8.32 2.49
CA LEU A 299 13.74 -7.09 1.80
C LEU A 299 15.26 -6.89 1.77
N ALA A 300 15.95 -7.24 2.85
CA ALA A 300 17.41 -7.23 2.88
C ALA A 300 17.98 -8.24 1.87
N GLY A 301 17.41 -9.45 1.80
CA GLY A 301 17.78 -10.45 0.79
C GLY A 301 17.55 -9.94 -0.65
N TRP A 302 16.43 -9.26 -0.88
CA TRP A 302 16.12 -8.65 -2.18
C TRP A 302 17.09 -7.55 -2.58
N GLN A 303 17.39 -6.65 -1.67
CA GLN A 303 18.36 -5.58 -1.90
C GLN A 303 19.77 -6.14 -2.11
N LEU A 304 20.17 -7.14 -1.32
CA LEU A 304 21.47 -7.78 -1.48
C LEU A 304 21.57 -8.49 -2.82
N TRP A 305 20.52 -9.17 -3.26
CA TRP A 305 20.48 -9.78 -4.58
C TRP A 305 20.58 -8.73 -5.70
N LEU A 306 19.80 -7.64 -5.63
CA LEU A 306 19.91 -6.52 -6.57
C LEU A 306 21.32 -5.91 -6.59
N PHE A 307 21.99 -5.81 -5.43
CA PHE A 307 23.34 -5.29 -5.32
C PHE A 307 24.37 -6.10 -6.12
N PHE A 308 24.17 -7.41 -6.25
CA PHE A 308 25.06 -8.26 -7.04
C PHE A 308 24.69 -8.29 -8.52
N VAL A 309 23.40 -8.15 -8.85
CA VAL A 309 22.90 -8.34 -10.23
C VAL A 309 22.79 -7.02 -11.02
N ALA A 310 22.56 -5.87 -10.38
CA ALA A 310 22.28 -4.60 -11.06
C ALA A 310 23.52 -3.75 -11.43
N ARG A 311 24.75 -4.23 -11.18
CA ARG A 311 26.01 -3.50 -11.41
C ARG A 311 26.40 -3.57 -12.89
N PRO A 312 26.15 -2.58 -13.79
CA PRO A 312 26.08 -1.13 -13.54
C PRO A 312 24.95 -0.42 -14.34
N ALA A 313 23.84 -1.10 -14.63
CA ALA A 313 22.97 -0.71 -15.75
C ALA A 313 21.92 0.37 -15.45
N THR A 314 21.68 0.78 -14.19
CA THR A 314 20.65 1.79 -13.88
C THR A 314 21.21 3.06 -13.24
N HIS A 315 20.79 4.21 -13.76
CA HIS A 315 21.12 5.53 -13.23
C HIS A 315 20.35 5.87 -11.93
N ILE A 316 19.28 5.13 -11.63
CA ILE A 316 18.43 5.38 -10.46
C ILE A 316 18.87 4.59 -9.24
N LEU A 317 19.14 3.29 -9.35
CA LEU A 317 19.51 2.46 -8.22
C LEU A 317 20.98 2.07 -8.31
N THR A 318 21.84 3.03 -8.00
CA THR A 318 23.29 2.82 -7.90
C THR A 318 23.63 1.89 -6.72
N PRO A 319 24.77 1.20 -6.72
CA PRO A 319 25.20 0.36 -5.60
C PRO A 319 25.16 1.08 -4.25
N GLU A 320 25.54 2.36 -4.21
CA GLU A 320 25.50 3.20 -3.01
C GLU A 320 24.07 3.37 -2.50
N ARG A 321 23.11 3.61 -3.40
CA ARG A 321 21.69 3.73 -3.04
C ARG A 321 21.14 2.41 -2.52
N ILE A 322 21.54 1.27 -3.10
CA ILE A 322 21.15 -0.05 -2.57
C ILE A 322 21.68 -0.24 -1.15
N LEU A 323 22.94 0.11 -0.89
CA LEU A 323 23.54 0.04 0.44
C LEU A 323 22.83 0.96 1.44
N ILE A 324 22.38 2.14 1.01
CA ILE A 324 21.55 3.03 1.85
C ILE A 324 20.23 2.36 2.19
N LEU A 325 19.51 1.80 1.21
CA LEU A 325 18.24 1.11 1.46
C LEU A 325 18.41 -0.10 2.40
N LEU A 326 19.50 -0.86 2.22
CA LEU A 326 19.87 -1.98 3.09
C LEU A 326 20.18 -1.50 4.51
N GLY A 327 20.98 -0.44 4.64
CA GLY A 327 21.33 0.19 5.91
C GLY A 327 20.09 0.68 6.65
N VAL A 328 19.15 1.34 5.97
CA VAL A 328 17.86 1.77 6.56
C VAL A 328 17.04 0.58 7.04
N THR A 329 16.94 -0.48 6.23
CA THR A 329 16.16 -1.68 6.57
C THR A 329 16.71 -2.40 7.80
N ILE A 330 18.03 -2.59 7.86
CA ILE A 330 18.72 -3.21 8.99
C ILE A 330 18.64 -2.31 10.23
N SER A 331 18.89 -1.00 10.08
CA SER A 331 18.85 -0.04 11.20
C SER A 331 17.45 0.06 11.80
N PHE A 332 16.41 -0.01 10.97
CA PHE A 332 15.03 -0.05 11.45
C PHE A 332 14.76 -1.31 12.29
N TYR A 333 15.25 -2.48 11.87
CA TYR A 333 15.15 -3.70 12.67
C TYR A 333 15.91 -3.61 14.00
N LEU A 334 17.15 -3.09 13.96
CA LEU A 334 17.97 -2.87 15.16
C LEU A 334 17.31 -1.90 16.15
N THR A 335 16.57 -0.90 15.66
CA THR A 335 15.82 0.03 16.51
C THR A 335 14.81 -0.70 17.41
N ILE A 336 14.24 -1.81 16.96
CA ILE A 336 13.32 -2.63 17.75
C ILE A 336 14.07 -3.45 18.81
N VAL A 337 15.27 -3.94 18.49
CA VAL A 337 16.11 -4.66 19.47
C VAL A 337 16.52 -3.70 20.58
N VAL A 338 16.95 -2.49 20.21
CA VAL A 338 17.37 -1.43 21.12
C VAL A 338 16.20 -0.89 21.96
N LYS A 339 14.96 -1.00 21.46
CA LYS A 339 13.75 -0.64 22.23
C LYS A 339 13.64 -1.37 23.57
N GLY A 340 14.20 -2.58 23.68
CA GLY A 340 14.25 -3.30 24.95
C GLY A 340 15.12 -2.63 26.04
N ILE A 341 15.96 -1.66 25.67
CA ILE A 341 16.82 -0.90 26.60
C ILE A 341 16.03 0.29 27.15
N PRO A 342 15.68 0.33 28.46
CA PRO A 342 14.74 1.31 29.01
C PRO A 342 15.13 2.78 28.78
N LEU A 343 16.43 3.08 28.87
CA LEU A 343 16.96 4.43 28.65
C LEU A 343 16.73 4.88 27.20
N LEU A 344 17.07 4.04 26.22
CA LEU A 344 16.93 4.36 24.81
C LEU A 344 15.46 4.37 24.38
N ASN A 345 14.61 3.52 24.97
CA ASN A 345 13.17 3.60 24.76
C ASN A 345 12.59 4.95 25.21
N ARG A 346 12.96 5.39 26.43
CA ARG A 346 12.49 6.65 27.01
C ARG A 346 12.98 7.88 26.22
N LEU A 347 14.25 7.89 25.82
CA LEU A 347 14.85 9.04 25.15
C LEU A 347 14.52 9.09 23.66
N LEU A 348 14.70 7.97 22.94
CA LEU A 348 14.68 7.94 21.48
C LEU A 348 13.37 7.37 20.93
N ILE A 349 13.00 6.13 21.29
CA ILE A 349 11.92 5.40 20.61
C ILE A 349 10.55 6.07 20.81
N ARG A 350 10.23 6.51 22.02
CA ARG A 350 8.96 7.20 22.33
C ARG A 350 8.78 8.49 21.54
N HIS A 351 9.89 9.15 21.18
CA HIS A 351 9.92 10.39 20.41
C HIS A 351 10.31 10.17 18.94
N LEU A 352 10.39 8.91 18.49
CA LEU A 352 10.90 8.58 17.15
C LEU A 352 10.16 9.30 16.03
N HIS A 353 8.84 9.43 16.14
CA HIS A 353 8.04 10.20 15.18
C HIS A 353 8.45 11.68 15.11
N GLN A 354 8.75 12.32 16.25
CA GLN A 354 9.22 13.71 16.28
C GLN A 354 10.66 13.84 15.75
N ILE A 355 11.54 12.93 16.18
CA ILE A 355 12.94 12.87 15.73
C ILE A 355 12.99 12.72 14.21
N MET A 356 12.16 11.85 13.64
CA MET A 356 12.10 11.66 12.19
C MET A 356 11.68 12.91 11.43
N ILE A 357 10.63 13.60 11.89
CA ILE A 357 10.23 14.88 11.29
C ILE A 357 11.35 15.90 11.41
N LEU A 358 12.00 15.98 12.57
CA LEU A 358 13.14 16.86 12.78
C LEU A 358 14.28 16.53 11.79
N VAL A 359 14.61 15.26 11.60
CA VAL A 359 15.61 14.82 10.62
C VAL A 359 15.22 15.23 9.21
N PHE A 360 13.96 15.08 8.80
CA PHE A 360 13.52 15.53 7.48
C PHE A 360 13.54 17.05 7.31
N VAL A 361 13.21 17.81 8.36
CA VAL A 361 13.34 19.27 8.37
C VAL A 361 14.81 19.66 8.22
N LEU A 362 15.72 19.05 9.00
CA LEU A 362 17.16 19.28 8.85
C LEU A 362 17.65 18.91 7.45
N ALA A 363 17.23 17.77 6.91
CA ALA A 363 17.60 17.36 5.56
C ALA A 363 17.14 18.38 4.51
N THR A 364 15.91 18.90 4.65
CA THR A 364 15.37 19.94 3.77
C THR A 364 16.15 21.25 3.89
N ILE A 365 16.55 21.65 5.11
CA ILE A 365 17.40 22.82 5.34
C ILE A 365 18.77 22.64 4.68
N ILE A 366 19.40 21.46 4.85
CA ILE A 366 20.67 21.14 4.20
C ILE A 366 20.53 21.19 2.67
N MET A 367 19.46 20.63 2.11
CA MET A 367 19.18 20.70 0.67
C MET A 367 19.06 22.13 0.18
N LEU A 368 18.41 23.01 0.95
CA LEU A 368 18.30 24.43 0.62
C LEU A 368 19.67 25.13 0.57
N PHE A 369 20.62 24.72 1.40
CA PHE A 369 22.00 25.24 1.34
C PHE A 369 22.84 24.63 0.23
N VAL A 370 22.60 23.37 -0.14
CA VAL A 370 23.36 22.67 -1.19
C VAL A 370 22.92 23.12 -2.58
N ASP A 371 21.61 23.15 -2.84
CA ASP A 371 21.04 23.55 -4.13
C ASP A 371 19.66 24.21 -3.91
N PRO A 372 19.63 25.52 -3.59
CA PRO A 372 18.39 26.22 -3.30
C PRO A 372 17.44 26.25 -4.49
N GLU A 373 17.97 26.39 -5.71
CA GLU A 373 17.16 26.46 -6.93
C GLU A 373 16.36 25.17 -7.14
N HIS A 374 17.00 24.01 -6.97
CA HIS A 374 16.33 22.72 -7.05
C HIS A 374 15.20 22.59 -6.03
N VAL A 375 15.44 22.99 -4.78
CA VAL A 375 14.42 22.94 -3.71
C VAL A 375 13.24 23.87 -4.04
N PHE A 376 13.51 25.11 -4.46
CA PHE A 376 12.47 26.07 -4.83
C PHE A 376 11.65 25.59 -6.04
N LEU A 377 12.30 25.04 -7.07
CA LEU A 377 11.62 24.45 -8.22
C LEU A 377 10.76 23.25 -7.81
N SER A 378 11.27 22.36 -6.95
CA SER A 378 10.53 21.20 -6.48
C SER A 378 9.29 21.60 -5.68
N ILE A 379 9.40 22.59 -4.80
CA ILE A 379 8.27 23.15 -4.05
C ILE A 379 7.28 23.82 -5.02
N LYS A 380 7.76 24.64 -5.96
CA LYS A 380 6.93 25.28 -6.98
C LYS A 380 6.14 24.24 -7.76
N PHE A 381 6.79 23.20 -8.28
CA PHE A 381 6.13 22.16 -9.07
C PHE A 381 5.21 21.27 -8.23
N LEU A 382 5.49 21.06 -6.94
CA LEU A 382 4.53 20.47 -6.00
C LEU A 382 3.23 21.29 -5.97
N PHE A 383 3.32 22.59 -5.68
CA PHE A 383 2.14 23.46 -5.60
C PHE A 383 1.40 23.54 -6.94
N LEU A 384 2.13 23.70 -8.05
CA LEU A 384 1.52 23.79 -9.37
C LEU A 384 0.81 22.48 -9.77
N ASN A 385 1.44 21.33 -9.54
CA ASN A 385 0.83 20.03 -9.83
C ASN A 385 -0.35 19.69 -8.92
N LEU A 386 -0.42 20.21 -7.70
CA LEU A 386 -1.50 19.88 -6.77
C LEU A 386 -2.68 20.85 -6.85
N LEU A 387 -2.43 22.16 -7.00
CA LEU A 387 -3.46 23.19 -6.78
C LEU A 387 -3.84 24.00 -8.01
N THR A 388 -2.90 24.33 -8.91
CA THR A 388 -3.16 25.29 -10.00
C THR A 388 -3.22 24.60 -11.36
N GLU A 389 -2.08 24.15 -11.88
CA GLU A 389 -1.96 23.54 -13.21
C GLU A 389 -2.40 22.07 -13.22
N GLY A 390 -2.37 21.44 -12.05
CA GLY A 390 -2.87 20.08 -11.86
C GLY A 390 -4.38 19.91 -11.95
N TRP A 391 -5.15 20.98 -12.13
CA TRP A 391 -6.62 20.92 -12.14
C TRP A 391 -7.18 19.92 -13.15
N SER A 392 -6.55 19.81 -14.33
CA SER A 392 -6.95 18.84 -15.36
C SER A 392 -6.79 17.38 -14.94
N TRP A 393 -5.83 17.11 -14.04
CA TRP A 393 -5.52 15.76 -13.55
C TRP A 393 -6.21 15.47 -12.22
N TRP A 394 -6.10 16.35 -11.25
CA TRP A 394 -6.58 16.13 -9.90
C TRP A 394 -7.99 16.67 -9.65
N GLY A 395 -8.48 17.56 -10.51
CA GLY A 395 -9.73 18.29 -10.28
C GLY A 395 -9.69 19.07 -8.97
N ILE A 396 -10.80 19.05 -8.24
CA ILE A 396 -10.97 19.80 -6.98
C ILE A 396 -10.38 19.07 -5.75
N VAL A 397 -9.80 17.87 -5.90
CA VAL A 397 -9.48 17.00 -4.76
C VAL A 397 -8.53 17.65 -3.76
N TRP A 398 -7.44 18.27 -4.22
CA TRP A 398 -6.46 18.88 -3.33
C TRP A 398 -6.96 20.16 -2.68
N TRP A 399 -7.85 20.89 -3.34
CA TRP A 399 -8.57 22.00 -2.72
C TRP A 399 -9.48 21.53 -1.58
N ILE A 400 -10.16 20.39 -1.75
CA ILE A 400 -10.93 19.77 -0.67
C ILE A 400 -10.01 19.32 0.47
N VAL A 401 -8.86 18.71 0.15
CA VAL A 401 -7.87 18.33 1.16
C VAL A 401 -7.40 19.56 1.94
N VAL A 402 -7.04 20.66 1.27
CA VAL A 402 -6.63 21.93 1.91
C VAL A 402 -7.76 22.50 2.78
N ALA A 403 -8.98 22.61 2.24
CA ALA A 403 -10.14 23.09 3.00
C ALA A 403 -10.38 22.23 4.25
N TRP A 404 -10.17 20.92 4.16
CA TRP A 404 -10.32 20.03 5.30
C TRP A 404 -9.18 20.20 6.31
N LEU A 405 -7.93 20.32 5.86
CA LEU A 405 -6.79 20.63 6.74
C LEU A 405 -7.05 21.90 7.56
N LEU A 406 -7.63 22.93 6.95
CA LEU A 406 -8.01 24.17 7.64
C LEU A 406 -9.13 23.98 8.69
N SER A 407 -9.97 22.95 8.54
CA SER A 407 -11.02 22.62 9.51
C SER A 407 -10.56 21.72 10.66
N PHE A 408 -9.32 21.24 10.66
CA PHE A 408 -8.77 20.34 11.70
C PHE A 408 -8.84 20.88 13.13
N PRO A 409 -8.64 22.18 13.40
CA PRO A 409 -8.78 22.71 14.77
C PRO A 409 -10.17 22.46 15.38
N TYR A 410 -11.20 22.30 14.54
CA TYR A 410 -12.58 22.09 14.97
C TYR A 410 -12.98 20.61 15.02
N ALA A 411 -12.13 19.71 14.54
CA ALA A 411 -12.43 18.29 14.47
C ALA A 411 -11.83 17.52 15.65
N SER A 412 -12.62 16.64 16.26
CA SER A 412 -12.17 15.87 17.42
C SER A 412 -11.00 14.94 17.09
N SER A 413 -10.22 14.55 18.09
CA SER A 413 -9.12 13.60 17.89
C SER A 413 -9.60 12.21 17.50
N ILE A 414 -8.78 11.50 16.73
CA ILE A 414 -9.00 10.10 16.37
C ILE A 414 -8.06 9.17 17.16
N PRO A 415 -8.46 7.92 17.45
CA PRO A 415 -7.53 6.96 18.04
C PRO A 415 -6.31 6.77 17.14
N GLN A 416 -5.11 6.89 17.74
CA GLN A 416 -3.83 6.76 17.03
C GLN A 416 -3.65 7.79 15.90
N GLU A 417 -4.21 9.00 16.06
CA GLU A 417 -4.08 10.11 15.08
C GLU A 417 -2.65 10.39 14.64
N ARG A 418 -1.68 10.20 15.54
CA ARG A 418 -0.25 10.37 15.25
C ARG A 418 0.19 9.54 14.04
N LEU A 419 -0.32 8.33 13.86
CA LEU A 419 0.02 7.49 12.71
C LEU A 419 -0.34 8.18 11.38
N PHE A 420 -1.53 8.79 11.31
CA PHE A 420 -1.97 9.50 10.11
C PHE A 420 -1.28 10.85 9.97
N ALA A 421 -1.31 11.68 11.02
CA ALA A 421 -0.76 13.03 10.96
C ALA A 421 0.75 13.03 10.65
N PHE A 422 1.55 12.29 11.43
CA PHE A 422 2.99 12.19 11.17
C PHE A 422 3.30 11.31 9.96
N GLY A 423 2.47 10.31 9.65
CA GLY A 423 2.66 9.45 8.48
C GLY A 423 2.48 10.22 7.17
N ILE A 424 1.44 11.03 7.06
CA ILE A 424 1.17 11.87 5.87
C ILE A 424 2.27 12.94 5.74
N VAL A 425 2.60 13.66 6.82
CA VAL A 425 3.66 14.69 6.76
C VAL A 425 5.02 14.05 6.44
N GLY A 426 5.35 12.95 7.10
CA GLY A 426 6.58 12.19 6.84
C GLY A 426 6.65 11.66 5.40
N TYR A 427 5.52 11.24 4.83
CA TYR A 427 5.43 10.83 3.43
C TYR A 427 5.80 11.98 2.47
N PHE A 428 5.18 13.16 2.62
CA PHE A 428 5.49 14.32 1.76
C PHE A 428 6.93 14.82 1.95
N MET A 429 7.42 14.86 3.19
CA MET A 429 8.80 15.24 3.51
C MET A 429 9.81 14.28 2.87
N LEU A 430 9.60 12.97 3.03
CA LEU A 430 10.45 11.97 2.40
C LEU A 430 10.37 12.03 0.87
N LEU A 431 9.20 12.34 0.31
CA LEU A 431 9.05 12.50 -1.14
C LEU A 431 9.87 13.69 -1.66
N MET A 432 9.96 14.80 -0.93
CA MET A 432 10.88 15.90 -1.28
C MET A 432 12.34 15.46 -1.20
N VAL A 433 12.73 14.72 -0.16
CA VAL A 433 14.10 14.19 0.02
C VAL A 433 14.48 13.25 -1.12
N VAL A 434 13.59 12.33 -1.49
CA VAL A 434 13.78 11.39 -2.61
C VAL A 434 13.80 12.15 -3.94
N GLY A 435 12.94 13.14 -4.12
CA GLY A 435 12.91 14.00 -5.32
C GLY A 435 14.24 14.71 -5.54
N PHE A 436 14.79 15.31 -4.48
CA PHE A 436 16.10 15.98 -4.51
C PHE A 436 17.24 15.07 -4.97
N ALA A 437 17.22 13.80 -4.56
CA ALA A 437 18.25 12.81 -4.94
C ALA A 437 18.17 12.38 -6.42
N HIS A 438 17.11 12.71 -7.15
CA HIS A 438 16.94 12.36 -8.56
C HIS A 438 17.11 13.56 -9.48
N GLY A 439 16.26 14.56 -9.32
CA GLY A 439 16.11 15.69 -10.22
C GLY A 439 14.84 16.45 -9.86
N PRO A 440 14.78 17.77 -10.16
CA PRO A 440 13.62 18.55 -9.82
C PRO A 440 12.40 17.94 -10.52
N GLY A 441 11.29 17.86 -9.79
CA GLY A 441 10.03 17.47 -10.42
C GLY A 441 9.70 18.39 -11.59
N HIS A 442 8.79 17.97 -12.46
CA HIS A 442 8.25 18.84 -13.50
C HIS A 442 6.73 18.83 -13.45
N LEU A 443 6.12 19.67 -14.28
CA LEU A 443 4.68 19.75 -14.43
C LEU A 443 4.12 18.52 -15.16
N GLY A 444 2.89 18.16 -14.82
CA GLY A 444 2.11 17.14 -15.52
C GLY A 444 2.21 15.74 -14.93
N TRP A 445 1.47 14.82 -15.55
CA TRP A 445 1.28 13.45 -15.06
C TRP A 445 2.53 12.56 -15.21
N SER A 446 3.42 12.89 -16.16
CA SER A 446 4.68 12.17 -16.39
C SER A 446 5.74 12.47 -15.32
N SER A 447 5.47 13.39 -14.39
CA SER A 447 6.32 13.65 -13.24
C SER A 447 6.20 12.54 -12.19
N SER A 448 7.32 11.90 -11.85
CA SER A 448 7.34 10.80 -10.87
C SER A 448 6.82 11.23 -9.48
N PRO A 449 7.25 12.38 -8.90
CA PRO A 449 6.67 12.88 -7.65
C PRO A 449 5.15 13.09 -7.72
N ASN A 450 4.65 13.59 -8.85
CA ASN A 450 3.21 13.77 -9.06
C ASN A 450 2.45 12.44 -9.01
N ARG A 451 3.00 11.40 -9.66
CA ARG A 451 2.44 10.04 -9.59
C ARG A 451 2.47 9.44 -8.18
N MET A 452 3.48 9.77 -7.37
CA MET A 452 3.61 9.28 -6.00
C MET A 452 2.62 9.91 -5.02
N TYR A 453 2.00 11.05 -5.32
CA TYR A 453 0.90 11.58 -4.51
C TYR A 453 -0.33 10.66 -4.53
N LEU A 454 -0.51 9.89 -5.61
CA LEU A 454 -1.58 8.88 -5.68
C LEU A 454 -1.43 7.83 -4.57
N HIS A 455 -0.20 7.48 -4.18
CA HIS A 455 0.02 6.39 -3.23
C HIS A 455 -0.61 6.72 -1.87
N ILE A 456 -0.42 7.96 -1.40
CA ILE A 456 -0.87 8.41 -0.08
C ILE A 456 -2.32 8.92 -0.10
N LEU A 457 -2.87 9.29 -1.26
CA LEU A 457 -4.20 9.89 -1.37
C LEU A 457 -5.32 9.08 -0.71
N PRO A 458 -5.43 7.74 -0.88
CA PRO A 458 -6.46 6.96 -0.19
C PRO A 458 -6.30 6.96 1.34
N VAL A 459 -5.06 7.03 1.84
CA VAL A 459 -4.78 7.16 3.28
C VAL A 459 -5.23 8.52 3.80
N ILE A 460 -5.00 9.59 3.02
CA ILE A 460 -5.52 10.93 3.33
C ILE A 460 -7.05 10.88 3.41
N PHE A 461 -7.73 10.31 2.41
CA PHE A 461 -9.20 10.18 2.45
C PHE A 461 -9.70 9.38 3.64
N LEU A 462 -9.04 8.29 4.00
CA LEU A 462 -9.37 7.53 5.21
C LEU A 462 -9.22 8.42 6.45
N TYR A 463 -8.07 9.09 6.60
CA TYR A 463 -7.80 9.97 7.74
C TYR A 463 -8.85 11.08 7.86
N LEU A 464 -9.09 11.78 6.77
CA LEU A 464 -10.08 12.82 6.62
C LEU A 464 -11.47 12.32 7.05
N THR A 465 -11.91 11.18 6.52
CA THR A 465 -13.22 10.58 6.84
C THR A 465 -13.38 10.31 8.34
N LEU A 466 -12.34 9.78 8.99
CA LEU A 466 -12.37 9.51 10.43
C LEU A 466 -12.38 10.81 11.27
N LYS A 467 -11.65 11.83 10.81
CA LYS A 467 -11.50 13.12 11.48
C LYS A 467 -12.80 13.93 11.46
N THR A 468 -13.54 13.91 10.35
CA THR A 468 -14.78 14.69 10.18
C THR A 468 -16.06 13.96 10.58
N ALA A 469 -16.00 12.66 10.87
CA ALA A 469 -17.13 11.87 11.36
C ALA A 469 -17.96 12.53 12.49
N PRO A 470 -17.37 13.20 13.50
CA PRO A 470 -18.12 13.89 14.56
C PRO A 470 -18.96 15.06 14.06
N LEU A 471 -18.43 15.85 13.11
CA LEU A 471 -19.13 16.99 12.53
C LEU A 471 -20.37 16.53 11.74
N MET A 472 -20.26 15.38 11.06
CA MET A 472 -21.38 14.74 10.38
C MET A 472 -22.46 14.27 11.36
N MET A 473 -22.10 13.93 12.61
CA MET A 473 -23.04 13.50 13.65
C MET A 473 -23.70 14.67 14.40
N SER A 474 -23.03 15.84 14.52
CA SER A 474 -23.56 17.00 15.27
C SER A 474 -24.63 17.79 14.50
N ASN A 475 -24.56 17.82 13.17
CA ASN A 475 -25.44 18.66 12.33
C ASN A 475 -26.84 18.05 12.06
N GLY A 476 -27.45 17.39 13.05
CA GLY A 476 -28.89 17.08 13.01
C GLY A 476 -29.35 15.92 12.12
N TRP A 477 -28.47 15.18 11.43
CA TRP A 477 -28.83 13.90 10.78
C TRP A 477 -29.24 12.81 11.78
N VAL A 478 -29.09 13.08 13.07
CA VAL A 478 -29.46 12.20 14.17
C VAL A 478 -30.66 12.81 14.90
N SER A 479 -31.87 12.50 14.41
CA SER A 479 -33.01 12.45 15.31
C SER A 479 -32.70 11.35 16.33
N ARG A 480 -32.16 11.73 17.48
CA ARG A 480 -32.19 10.87 18.67
C ARG A 480 -33.67 10.76 19.05
N LYS A 481 -34.40 9.82 18.44
CA LYS A 481 -35.50 9.17 19.14
C LYS A 481 -34.85 8.33 20.24
N THR A 482 -34.45 8.98 21.32
CA THR A 482 -34.38 8.31 22.62
C THR A 482 -35.79 7.77 22.86
N PRO A 483 -35.99 6.44 22.97
CA PRO A 483 -37.26 5.95 23.47
C PRO A 483 -37.45 6.58 24.85
N ALA A 484 -38.56 7.30 25.03
CA ALA A 484 -38.96 7.76 26.33
C ALA A 484 -38.99 6.53 27.23
N VAL A 485 -38.09 6.50 28.21
CA VAL A 485 -38.22 5.61 29.34
C VAL A 485 -39.43 6.15 30.08
N ASN A 486 -40.59 5.49 29.91
CA ASN A 486 -41.73 5.70 30.78
C ASN A 486 -41.26 5.33 32.20
N GLN A 487 -41.04 6.34 33.03
CA GLN A 487 -41.05 6.21 34.48
C GLN A 487 -42.48 6.35 34.97
#